data_AF-A0A539DNA5-F1
#
_entry.id   AF-A0A539DNA5-F1
#
_cell.length_a   1.000
_cell.length_b   1.000
_cell.length_c   1.000
_cell.angle_alpha   90.00
_cell.angle_beta   90.00
_cell.angle_gamma   90.00
#
_symmetry.space_group_name_H-M   'P 1'
#
loop_
_entity.id
_entity.type
_entity.pdbx_description
1 polymer ?
#
loop_
_entity_poly.entity_id
_entity_poly.type
_entity_poly.pdbx_seq_one_letter_code
_entity_poly.pdbx_strand_id
1 'polypeptide(L)'
;VIDDRAGTRVAWLSIAAAKGRLDVTPTRVQYLQAGPGVDDRTATQADLEAIVALPDGTFLMSEEGHLTRDGVWPPAILQVTRDGVVTGVIAYPREFQFNPDGQSGLRDNQGFESLTRTPGGRLIAGLEQPLLDEPVTTTELGGHGRLIEFEHRGETWTPGRQWQYQMSPTLKVPGYPNACSDGENGLVELLALTETTMIAMERACWLNPAGEAANVIQLFAVTLSGNTTRKTLLLDVSTLAPKLSPALAHLDNFEGLAFGPPIGGRPTLLVMSDDNFRPTQNTSFLLFGMR
;
A
#
# COMPACT_ATOMS: atom_id res chain seq x y z
N VAL A 1 -2.30 -1.25 -7.96
CA VAL A 1 -1.72 -1.93 -9.15
C VAL A 1 -2.78 -2.95 -9.58
N ILE A 2 -2.50 -4.04 -10.29
CA ILE A 2 -3.43 -5.18 -10.35
C ILE A 2 -2.58 -6.45 -10.11
N ASP A 3 -2.90 -7.16 -9.03
CA ASP A 3 -2.04 -8.06 -8.26
C ASP A 3 -2.59 -9.49 -8.16
N ASP A 4 -3.32 -9.98 -9.17
CA ASP A 4 -3.85 -11.36 -9.19
C ASP A 4 -2.79 -12.47 -9.25
N ARG A 5 -1.50 -12.12 -9.12
CA ARG A 5 -0.32 -12.99 -9.24
C ARG A 5 -0.28 -13.82 -10.53
N ALA A 6 -1.09 -13.44 -11.53
CA ALA A 6 -1.32 -14.18 -12.76
C ALA A 6 -1.44 -13.20 -13.94
N GLY A 7 -0.31 -12.61 -14.33
CA GLY A 7 -0.26 -11.59 -15.36
C GLY A 7 -0.34 -10.19 -14.75
N THR A 8 0.73 -9.83 -14.03
CA THR A 8 0.94 -8.52 -13.45
C THR A 8 0.70 -7.42 -14.49
N ARG A 9 -0.10 -6.42 -14.11
CA ARG A 9 -0.54 -5.38 -15.03
C ARG A 9 -0.86 -4.09 -14.31
N VAL A 10 -0.84 -3.00 -15.06
CA VAL A 10 -1.20 -1.66 -14.60
C VAL A 10 -2.41 -1.18 -15.39
N ALA A 11 -3.33 -0.51 -14.70
CA ALA A 11 -4.45 0.17 -15.34
C ALA A 11 -4.29 1.70 -15.25
N TRP A 12 -4.67 2.38 -16.32
CA TRP A 12 -4.81 3.84 -16.34
C TRP A 12 -6.28 4.17 -16.15
N LEU A 13 -6.57 4.97 -15.14
CA LEU A 13 -7.90 5.44 -14.83
C LEU A 13 -8.04 6.91 -15.21
N SER A 14 -9.10 7.25 -15.94
CA SER A 14 -9.57 8.62 -16.03
C SER A 14 -10.49 8.88 -14.84
N ILE A 15 -10.16 9.91 -14.05
CA ILE A 15 -10.91 10.28 -12.85
C ILE A 15 -11.43 11.71 -13.03
N ALA A 16 -12.74 11.84 -13.10
CA ALA A 16 -13.43 13.13 -13.16
C ALA A 16 -14.37 13.27 -11.95
N ALA A 17 -14.39 14.45 -11.33
CA ALA A 17 -15.24 14.70 -10.18
C ALA A 17 -16.02 16.01 -10.35
N ALA A 18 -17.33 15.95 -10.16
CA ALA A 18 -18.21 17.11 -10.20
C ALA A 18 -19.42 16.94 -9.27
N LYS A 19 -19.67 17.93 -8.40
CA LYS A 19 -20.89 18.07 -7.56
C LYS A 19 -21.40 16.74 -6.95
N GLY A 20 -20.56 16.07 -6.15
CA GLY A 20 -20.95 14.85 -5.44
C GLY A 20 -20.97 13.58 -6.29
N ARG A 21 -20.55 13.65 -7.55
CA ARG A 21 -20.33 12.50 -8.42
C ARG A 21 -18.84 12.34 -8.72
N LEU A 22 -18.38 11.09 -8.63
CA LEU A 22 -17.04 10.67 -9.02
C LEU A 22 -17.22 9.69 -10.19
N ASP A 23 -16.70 10.05 -11.35
CA ASP A 23 -16.70 9.23 -12.56
C ASP A 23 -15.29 8.65 -12.71
N VAL A 24 -15.15 7.33 -12.58
CA VAL A 24 -13.89 6.60 -12.77
C VAL A 24 -14.04 5.67 -13.96
N THR A 25 -13.12 5.74 -14.92
CA THR A 25 -13.18 4.93 -16.14
C THR A 25 -11.80 4.37 -16.48
N PRO A 26 -11.66 3.04 -16.59
CA PRO A 26 -10.45 2.43 -17.13
C PRO A 26 -10.25 2.86 -18.59
N THR A 27 -9.05 3.30 -18.92
CA THR A 27 -8.70 3.81 -20.26
C THR A 27 -7.67 2.95 -20.97
N ARG A 28 -6.82 2.25 -20.21
CA ARG A 28 -5.81 1.32 -20.72
C ARG A 28 -5.52 0.29 -19.63
N VAL A 29 -5.22 -0.93 -20.04
CA VAL A 29 -4.57 -1.95 -19.23
C VAL A 29 -3.27 -2.33 -19.95
N GLN A 30 -2.17 -2.41 -19.23
CA GLN A 30 -0.86 -2.79 -19.75
C GLN A 30 -0.31 -3.93 -18.91
N TYR A 31 -0.13 -5.09 -19.54
CA TYR A 31 0.61 -6.19 -18.93
C TYR A 31 2.09 -5.84 -18.82
N LEU A 32 2.69 -6.27 -17.72
CA LEU A 32 4.11 -6.16 -17.52
C LEU A 32 4.84 -7.29 -18.23
N GLN A 33 6.05 -6.99 -18.71
CA GLN A 33 6.95 -7.95 -19.35
C GLN A 33 8.39 -7.69 -18.91
N ALA A 34 9.18 -8.76 -18.86
CA ALA A 34 10.59 -8.63 -18.52
C ALA A 34 11.39 -7.93 -19.62
N GLY A 35 12.20 -6.94 -19.22
CA GLY A 35 13.27 -6.39 -20.05
C GLY A 35 14.53 -7.25 -20.01
N PRO A 36 15.56 -6.89 -20.79
CA PRO A 36 16.83 -7.62 -20.80
C PRO A 36 17.44 -7.77 -19.39
N GLY A 37 17.71 -9.00 -18.98
CA GLY A 37 18.35 -9.30 -17.68
C GLY A 37 17.39 -9.33 -16.48
N VAL A 38 16.10 -9.08 -16.69
CA VAL A 38 15.06 -9.27 -15.66
C VAL A 38 14.46 -10.66 -15.82
N ASP A 39 14.25 -11.35 -14.70
CA ASP A 39 13.58 -12.64 -14.67
C ASP A 39 12.09 -12.50 -15.01
N ASP A 40 11.57 -13.42 -15.84
CA ASP A 40 10.20 -13.33 -16.38
C ASP A 40 9.13 -13.40 -15.28
N ARG A 41 9.32 -14.23 -14.25
CA ARG A 41 8.39 -14.34 -13.12
C ARG A 41 8.33 -13.01 -12.36
N THR A 42 9.48 -12.39 -12.12
CA THR A 42 9.56 -11.08 -11.44
C THR A 42 8.80 -9.98 -12.17
N ALA A 43 8.62 -10.09 -13.49
CA ALA A 43 7.82 -9.12 -14.24
C ALA A 43 6.35 -9.51 -14.37
N THR A 44 6.03 -10.79 -14.50
CA THR A 44 4.69 -11.26 -14.94
C THR A 44 3.83 -11.86 -13.83
N GLN A 45 4.43 -12.20 -12.69
CA GLN A 45 3.78 -12.83 -11.53
C GLN A 45 4.22 -12.13 -10.23
N ALA A 46 4.46 -10.83 -10.31
CA ALA A 46 4.76 -10.01 -9.14
C ALA A 46 3.52 -9.76 -8.30
N ASP A 47 3.71 -9.76 -6.99
CA ASP A 47 2.74 -9.40 -5.96
C ASP A 47 2.84 -7.90 -5.70
N LEU A 48 2.19 -7.13 -6.57
CA LEU A 48 2.40 -5.69 -6.63
C LEU A 48 1.41 -4.92 -5.77
N GLU A 49 1.92 -4.23 -4.76
CA GLU A 49 1.09 -3.54 -3.78
C GLU A 49 1.02 -2.04 -4.04
N ALA A 50 2.16 -1.41 -4.29
CA ALA A 50 2.25 0.03 -4.52
C ALA A 50 2.89 0.42 -5.85
N ILE A 51 2.57 1.63 -6.30
CA ILE A 51 3.09 2.22 -7.55
C ILE A 51 3.34 3.72 -7.39
N VAL A 52 4.47 4.19 -7.89
CA VAL A 52 4.84 5.61 -7.95
C VAL A 52 5.29 5.97 -9.35
N ALA A 53 4.77 7.07 -9.90
CA ALA A 53 5.26 7.65 -11.15
C ALA A 53 6.51 8.52 -10.93
N LEU A 54 7.48 8.39 -11.83
CA LEU A 54 8.68 9.23 -11.91
C LEU A 54 8.49 10.38 -12.93
N PRO A 55 9.26 11.48 -12.82
CA PRO A 55 9.12 12.64 -13.71
C PRO A 55 9.33 12.37 -15.20
N ASP A 56 10.06 11.31 -15.54
CA ASP A 56 10.31 10.87 -16.92
C ASP A 56 9.18 9.98 -17.49
N GLY A 57 8.13 9.72 -16.68
CA GLY A 57 6.98 8.90 -17.06
C GLY A 57 7.18 7.40 -16.87
N THR A 58 8.30 6.97 -16.28
CA THR A 58 8.49 5.61 -15.77
C THR A 58 7.84 5.44 -14.40
N PHE A 59 7.83 4.22 -13.89
CA PHE A 59 7.21 3.85 -12.62
C PHE A 59 8.17 3.06 -11.75
N LEU A 60 8.00 3.20 -10.43
CA LEU A 60 8.51 2.27 -9.43
C LEU A 60 7.33 1.53 -8.82
N MET A 61 7.43 0.22 -8.66
CA MET A 61 6.38 -0.61 -8.07
C MET A 61 6.95 -1.48 -6.95
N SER A 62 6.18 -1.66 -5.87
CA SER A 62 6.59 -2.49 -4.74
C SER A 62 6.13 -3.92 -4.97
N GLU A 63 7.07 -4.87 -4.94
CA GLU A 63 6.81 -6.30 -4.81
C GLU A 63 6.87 -6.64 -3.32
N GLU A 64 5.76 -7.14 -2.79
CA GLU A 64 5.60 -7.44 -1.37
C GLU A 64 6.55 -8.55 -0.90
N GLY A 65 6.71 -9.57 -1.75
CA GLY A 65 7.38 -10.81 -1.46
C GLY A 65 6.45 -11.87 -0.87
N HIS A 66 6.68 -13.12 -1.25
CA HIS A 66 5.82 -14.24 -0.90
C HIS A 66 6.59 -15.57 -0.81
N LEU A 67 6.25 -16.41 0.16
CA LEU A 67 6.76 -17.78 0.31
C LEU A 67 5.80 -18.76 -0.39
N THR A 68 6.14 -19.11 -1.63
CA THR A 68 5.34 -20.06 -2.41
C THR A 68 5.83 -21.50 -2.25
N ARG A 69 5.02 -22.46 -2.69
CA ARG A 69 5.45 -23.87 -2.80
C ARG A 69 6.65 -24.07 -3.72
N ASP A 70 6.79 -23.22 -4.74
CA ASP A 70 7.79 -23.34 -5.79
C ASP A 70 9.04 -22.49 -5.52
N GLY A 71 9.07 -21.72 -4.43
CA GLY A 71 10.22 -20.94 -4.01
C GLY A 71 9.86 -19.63 -3.33
N VAL A 72 10.89 -18.80 -3.10
CA VAL A 72 10.76 -17.48 -2.48
C VAL A 72 10.63 -16.43 -3.57
N TRP A 73 9.59 -15.60 -3.48
CA TRP A 73 9.47 -14.38 -4.26
C TRP A 73 10.06 -13.26 -3.40
N PRO A 74 11.24 -12.71 -3.75
CA PRO A 74 11.89 -11.74 -2.89
C PRO A 74 11.19 -10.39 -2.95
N PRO A 75 11.07 -9.66 -1.82
CA PRO A 75 10.60 -8.28 -1.83
C PRO A 75 11.55 -7.42 -2.64
N ALA A 76 11.00 -6.53 -3.47
CA ALA A 76 11.79 -5.67 -4.33
C ALA A 76 11.04 -4.40 -4.76
N ILE A 77 11.77 -3.44 -5.30
CA ILE A 77 11.18 -2.33 -6.05
C ILE A 77 11.49 -2.53 -7.52
N LEU A 78 10.45 -2.67 -8.34
CA LEU A 78 10.56 -2.85 -9.78
C LEU A 78 10.63 -1.49 -10.49
N GLN A 79 11.58 -1.33 -11.42
CA GLN A 79 11.64 -0.18 -12.32
C GLN A 79 10.93 -0.53 -13.62
N VAL A 80 9.90 0.23 -13.97
CA VAL A 80 8.98 -0.14 -15.05
C VAL A 80 8.77 1.02 -16.02
N THR A 81 8.89 0.76 -17.32
CA THR A 81 8.61 1.76 -18.35
C THR A 81 7.10 2.00 -18.51
N ARG A 82 6.75 3.08 -19.19
CA ARG A 82 5.34 3.41 -19.48
C ARG A 82 4.59 2.33 -20.26
N ASP A 83 5.31 1.55 -21.06
CA ASP A 83 4.77 0.46 -21.87
C ASP A 83 4.87 -0.91 -21.18
N GLY A 84 5.15 -0.92 -19.86
CA GLY A 84 5.09 -2.12 -19.03
C GLY A 84 6.35 -2.97 -19.07
N VAL A 85 7.48 -2.45 -19.53
CA VAL A 85 8.75 -3.22 -19.51
C VAL A 85 9.43 -3.03 -18.16
N VAL A 86 9.65 -4.11 -17.41
CA VAL A 86 10.46 -4.08 -16.19
C VAL A 86 11.94 -4.06 -16.59
N THR A 87 12.63 -2.97 -16.28
CA THR A 87 14.03 -2.74 -16.70
C THR A 87 15.04 -2.91 -15.59
N GLY A 88 14.59 -3.02 -14.34
CA GLY A 88 15.45 -3.16 -13.18
C GLY A 88 14.70 -3.62 -11.94
N VAL A 89 15.44 -4.23 -11.02
CA VAL A 89 14.95 -4.75 -9.75
C VAL A 89 15.88 -4.23 -8.66
N ILE A 90 15.33 -3.46 -7.73
CA ILE A 90 16.06 -2.89 -6.60
C ILE A 90 15.77 -3.76 -5.39
N ALA A 91 16.78 -4.44 -4.87
CA ALA A 91 16.65 -5.27 -3.69
C ALA A 91 16.55 -4.41 -2.42
N TYR A 92 15.68 -4.82 -1.50
CA TYR A 92 15.71 -4.30 -0.14
C TYR A 92 16.94 -4.81 0.63
N PRO A 93 17.42 -4.07 1.65
CA PRO A 93 18.45 -4.54 2.57
C PRO A 93 18.16 -5.92 3.16
N ARG A 94 19.21 -6.63 3.58
CA ARG A 94 19.13 -8.04 4.01
C ARG A 94 18.17 -8.26 5.18
N GLU A 95 18.06 -7.30 6.07
CA GLU A 95 17.12 -7.35 7.21
C GLU A 95 15.65 -7.36 6.78
N PHE A 96 15.34 -6.97 5.55
CA PHE A 96 14.00 -6.99 4.96
C PHE A 96 13.87 -8.08 3.89
N GLN A 97 14.62 -9.16 4.00
CA GLN A 97 14.47 -10.34 3.15
C GLN A 97 13.88 -11.49 3.97
N PHE A 98 13.33 -12.50 3.31
CA PHE A 98 12.94 -13.75 3.97
C PHE A 98 14.20 -14.49 4.46
N ASN A 99 14.32 -14.68 5.77
CA ASN A 99 15.45 -15.40 6.34
C ASN A 99 15.15 -16.90 6.49
N PRO A 100 16.09 -17.78 6.12
CA PRO A 100 15.90 -19.24 6.22
C PRO A 100 15.68 -19.76 7.65
N ASP A 101 16.02 -18.97 8.68
CA ASP A 101 15.82 -19.36 10.08
C ASP A 101 14.36 -19.27 10.53
N GLY A 102 13.51 -18.56 9.78
CA GLY A 102 12.11 -18.32 10.14
C GLY A 102 11.95 -17.59 11.47
N GLN A 103 12.94 -16.79 11.87
CA GLN A 103 12.94 -16.06 13.15
C GLN A 103 13.12 -14.55 12.99
N SER A 104 13.56 -14.08 11.81
CA SER A 104 13.81 -12.68 11.53
C SER A 104 13.47 -12.34 10.08
N GLY A 105 13.38 -11.05 9.76
CA GLY A 105 13.08 -10.59 8.40
C GLY A 105 11.57 -10.43 8.17
N LEU A 106 11.16 -10.51 6.90
CA LEU A 106 9.76 -10.29 6.53
C LEU A 106 8.85 -11.44 6.98
N ARG A 107 7.60 -11.07 7.23
CA ARG A 107 6.48 -11.98 7.31
C ARG A 107 6.03 -12.31 5.89
N ASP A 108 5.60 -13.56 5.67
CA ASP A 108 5.06 -13.97 4.39
C ASP A 108 3.77 -13.21 4.08
N ASN A 109 3.67 -12.62 2.89
CA ASN A 109 2.49 -11.88 2.43
C ASN A 109 2.06 -10.75 3.38
N GLN A 110 3.05 -10.13 4.04
CA GLN A 110 2.90 -9.02 4.99
C GLN A 110 4.13 -8.08 4.91
N GLY A 111 4.62 -7.86 3.68
CA GLY A 111 5.88 -7.23 3.32
C GLY A 111 5.75 -5.74 3.05
N PHE A 112 6.36 -5.25 1.96
CA PHE A 112 6.30 -3.83 1.60
C PHE A 112 5.05 -3.51 0.77
N GLU A 113 3.97 -3.12 1.43
CA GLU A 113 2.75 -2.67 0.76
C GLU A 113 2.76 -1.19 0.37
N SER A 114 3.52 -0.35 1.07
CA SER A 114 3.49 1.09 0.87
C SER A 114 4.69 1.62 0.10
N LEU A 115 4.48 2.51 -0.88
CA LEU A 115 5.56 3.20 -1.60
C LEU A 115 5.17 4.63 -1.97
N THR A 116 6.02 5.59 -1.61
CA THR A 116 5.75 7.01 -1.91
C THR A 116 6.98 7.80 -2.32
N ARG A 117 6.79 8.84 -3.14
CA ARG A 117 7.87 9.75 -3.57
C ARG A 117 7.65 11.14 -2.99
N THR A 118 8.65 11.63 -2.26
CA THR A 118 8.63 13.01 -1.74
C THR A 118 8.72 14.02 -2.89
N PRO A 119 8.27 15.29 -2.71
CA PRO A 119 8.41 16.32 -3.74
C PRO A 119 9.84 16.46 -4.29
N GLY A 120 10.84 16.39 -3.42
CA GLY A 120 12.27 16.43 -3.71
C GLY A 120 12.83 15.15 -4.35
N GLY A 121 12.02 14.10 -4.47
CA GLY A 121 12.34 12.89 -5.24
C GLY A 121 12.98 11.75 -4.47
N ARG A 122 12.95 11.79 -3.13
CA ARG A 122 13.28 10.61 -2.32
C ARG A 122 12.12 9.63 -2.39
N LEU A 123 12.43 8.35 -2.35
CA LEU A 123 11.45 7.29 -2.27
C LEU A 123 11.40 6.78 -0.84
N ILE A 124 10.21 6.48 -0.32
CA ILE A 124 10.02 5.88 1.00
C ILE A 124 9.10 4.69 0.83
N ALA A 125 9.57 3.52 1.26
CA ALA A 125 8.77 2.31 1.33
C ALA A 125 8.41 2.01 2.79
N GLY A 126 7.24 1.44 3.02
CA GLY A 126 6.75 1.05 4.35
C GLY A 126 6.33 -0.42 4.38
N LEU A 127 6.69 -1.11 5.46
CA LEU A 127 6.19 -2.46 5.72
C LEU A 127 4.74 -2.42 6.19
N GLU A 128 3.94 -3.36 5.71
CA GLU A 128 2.59 -3.61 6.22
C GLU A 128 2.64 -4.00 7.69
N GLN A 129 3.45 -5.00 8.03
CA GLN A 129 3.59 -5.51 9.40
C GLN A 129 5.00 -5.33 9.97
N PRO A 130 5.17 -5.34 11.31
CA PRO A 130 6.48 -5.45 11.93
C PRO A 130 7.22 -6.71 11.46
N LEU A 131 8.55 -6.67 11.49
CA LEU A 131 9.38 -7.84 11.17
C LEU A 131 9.04 -9.04 12.06
N LEU A 132 9.44 -10.24 11.64
CA LEU A 132 9.08 -11.48 12.30
C LEU A 132 9.51 -11.56 13.77
N ASP A 133 10.61 -10.88 14.12
CA ASP A 133 11.19 -10.78 15.47
C ASP A 133 10.54 -9.69 16.34
N GLU A 134 9.60 -8.90 15.79
CA GLU A 134 8.78 -7.93 16.52
C GLU A 134 7.31 -8.39 16.59
N PRO A 135 6.57 -8.11 17.68
CA PRO A 135 5.18 -8.53 17.79
C PRO A 135 4.28 -7.80 16.78
N VAL A 136 3.32 -8.52 16.20
CA VAL A 136 2.21 -7.94 15.43
C VAL A 136 1.31 -7.09 16.32
N THR A 137 0.47 -6.25 15.70
CA THR A 137 -0.50 -5.43 16.42
C THR A 137 -1.58 -6.30 17.07
N THR A 138 -2.05 -5.92 18.26
CA THR A 138 -3.18 -6.57 18.95
C THR A 138 -4.29 -5.57 19.22
N THR A 139 -5.39 -6.00 19.82
CA THR A 139 -6.48 -5.09 20.18
C THR A 139 -6.15 -4.14 21.33
N GLU A 140 -5.03 -4.36 22.01
CA GLU A 140 -4.54 -3.57 23.15
C GLU A 140 -3.25 -2.81 22.82
N LEU A 141 -2.39 -3.41 21.98
CA LEU A 141 -1.04 -2.92 21.72
C LEU A 141 -0.85 -2.62 20.23
N GLY A 142 -0.25 -1.47 19.94
CA GLY A 142 0.24 -1.15 18.60
C GLY A 142 1.52 -1.91 18.27
N GLY A 143 2.06 -1.62 17.09
CA GLY A 143 3.21 -2.32 16.52
C GLY A 143 4.32 -1.37 16.10
N HIS A 144 5.49 -1.94 15.82
CA HIS A 144 6.68 -1.20 15.44
C HIS A 144 7.09 -1.54 13.99
N GLY A 145 6.36 -1.00 13.02
CA GLY A 145 6.71 -1.16 11.61
C GLY A 145 8.05 -0.47 11.24
N ARG A 146 8.43 -0.56 9.96
CA ARG A 146 9.60 0.13 9.42
C ARG A 146 9.26 0.90 8.16
N LEU A 147 9.80 2.11 8.07
CA LEU A 147 9.93 2.87 6.83
C LEU A 147 11.39 2.88 6.42
N ILE A 148 11.66 2.74 5.13
CA ILE A 148 13.00 2.86 4.55
C ILE A 148 13.01 3.84 3.40
N GLU A 149 14.00 4.71 3.39
CA GLU A 149 14.27 5.63 2.30
C GLU A 149 15.15 4.99 1.23
N PHE A 150 14.90 5.36 -0.02
CA PHE A 150 15.85 5.21 -1.12
C PHE A 150 16.15 6.57 -1.74
N GLU A 151 17.44 6.87 -1.88
CA GLU A 151 17.93 8.05 -2.59
C GLU A 151 18.31 7.67 -4.02
N HIS A 152 17.89 8.49 -4.98
CA HIS A 152 18.29 8.31 -6.36
C HIS A 152 19.70 8.91 -6.59
N ARG A 153 20.68 8.05 -6.86
CA ARG A 153 22.08 8.39 -7.13
C ARG A 153 22.46 7.92 -8.52
N GLY A 154 22.54 8.85 -9.47
CA GLY A 154 22.77 8.52 -10.88
C GLY A 154 21.60 7.76 -11.47
N GLU A 155 21.81 6.49 -11.83
CA GLU A 155 20.78 5.58 -12.37
C GLU A 155 20.31 4.56 -11.31
N THR A 156 20.78 4.69 -10.06
CA THR A 156 20.57 3.69 -9.00
C THR A 156 19.78 4.26 -7.84
N TRP A 157 18.96 3.41 -7.22
CA TRP A 157 18.28 3.68 -5.97
C TRP A 157 19.03 3.01 -4.84
N THR A 158 19.56 3.80 -3.91
CA THR A 158 20.36 3.29 -2.80
C THR A 158 19.60 3.42 -1.49
N PRO A 159 19.52 2.36 -0.66
CA PRO A 159 18.87 2.44 0.63
C PRO A 159 19.58 3.46 1.53
N GLY A 160 18.80 4.23 2.27
CA GLY A 160 19.25 5.33 3.09
C GLY A 160 18.76 5.20 4.52
N ARG A 161 18.10 6.26 5.02
CA ARG A 161 17.58 6.32 6.39
C ARG A 161 16.43 5.34 6.59
N GLN A 162 16.27 4.89 7.83
CA GLN A 162 15.12 4.12 8.26
C GLN A 162 14.43 4.82 9.44
N TRP A 163 13.12 4.62 9.55
CA TRP A 163 12.34 5.09 10.69
C TRP A 163 11.50 3.95 11.25
N GLN A 164 11.44 3.88 12.58
CA GLN A 164 10.46 3.05 13.25
C GLN A 164 9.07 3.68 13.09
N TYR A 165 8.16 2.96 12.43
CA TYR A 165 6.78 3.37 12.22
C TYR A 165 5.91 2.92 13.40
N GLN A 166 5.23 3.86 14.05
CA GLN A 166 4.35 3.56 15.18
C GLN A 166 2.95 3.19 14.68
N MET A 167 2.66 1.88 14.58
CA MET A 167 1.36 1.36 14.14
C MET A 167 0.33 1.42 15.26
N SER A 168 -0.94 1.67 14.91
CA SER A 168 -2.02 1.66 15.90
C SER A 168 -2.39 0.23 16.31
N PRO A 169 -3.03 0.04 17.48
CA PRO A 169 -3.68 -1.23 17.81
C PRO A 169 -4.75 -1.63 16.79
N THR A 170 -5.04 -2.92 16.71
CA THR A 170 -6.10 -3.51 15.89
C THR A 170 -7.47 -3.22 16.49
N LEU A 171 -8.13 -2.17 16.01
CA LEU A 171 -9.46 -1.82 16.51
C LEU A 171 -10.51 -2.87 16.14
N LYS A 172 -11.40 -3.20 17.09
CA LYS A 172 -12.47 -4.18 16.89
C LYS A 172 -13.64 -3.59 16.11
N VAL A 173 -14.30 -4.43 15.32
CA VAL A 173 -15.56 -4.10 14.64
C VAL A 173 -16.74 -4.77 15.36
N PRO A 174 -17.76 -4.01 15.83
CA PRO A 174 -18.95 -4.59 16.45
C PRO A 174 -19.65 -5.61 15.54
N GLY A 175 -19.91 -6.81 16.06
CA GLY A 175 -20.53 -7.91 15.30
C GLY A 175 -19.54 -8.80 14.53
N TYR A 176 -18.25 -8.49 14.55
CA TYR A 176 -17.19 -9.25 13.89
C TYR A 176 -16.18 -9.73 14.95
N PRO A 177 -16.39 -10.92 15.54
CA PRO A 177 -15.62 -11.35 16.71
C PRO A 177 -14.21 -11.86 16.39
N ASN A 178 -13.90 -12.19 15.13
CA ASN A 178 -12.65 -12.83 14.75
C ASN A 178 -11.85 -11.92 13.81
N ALA A 179 -10.54 -11.79 13.99
CA ALA A 179 -9.68 -11.19 12.97
C ALA A 179 -9.64 -12.10 11.73
N CYS A 180 -9.43 -11.52 10.55
CA CYS A 180 -9.09 -12.29 9.35
C CYS A 180 -7.72 -12.97 9.54
N SER A 181 -7.41 -13.98 8.71
CA SER A 181 -6.01 -14.44 8.62
C SER A 181 -5.16 -13.25 8.20
N ASP A 182 -4.10 -12.97 8.96
CA ASP A 182 -3.20 -11.84 8.71
C ASP A 182 -3.97 -10.50 8.64
N GLY A 183 -5.08 -10.41 9.40
CA GLY A 183 -6.00 -9.27 9.43
C GLY A 183 -5.71 -8.26 10.53
N GLU A 184 -4.59 -8.40 11.24
CA GLU A 184 -4.08 -7.43 12.18
C GLU A 184 -3.92 -6.04 11.52
N ASN A 185 -3.88 -4.97 12.32
CA ASN A 185 -3.73 -3.63 11.75
C ASN A 185 -2.35 -3.47 11.09
N GLY A 186 -2.35 -3.16 9.79
CA GLY A 186 -1.20 -3.03 8.91
C GLY A 186 -1.06 -1.63 8.31
N LEU A 187 0.15 -1.23 7.87
CA LEU A 187 0.39 -0.02 7.08
C LEU A 187 0.29 -0.36 5.59
N VAL A 188 -0.83 0.00 4.99
CA VAL A 188 -1.17 -0.45 3.63
C VAL A 188 -0.86 0.60 2.55
N GLU A 189 -0.70 1.88 2.92
CA GLU A 189 -0.34 2.91 1.95
C GLU A 189 0.32 4.18 2.54
N LEU A 190 1.13 4.85 1.72
CA LEU A 190 1.78 6.14 2.01
C LEU A 190 1.63 7.15 0.86
N LEU A 191 1.26 8.38 1.20
CA LEU A 191 1.26 9.51 0.28
C LEU A 191 2.04 10.71 0.84
N ALA A 192 3.22 10.98 0.29
CA ALA A 192 4.04 12.11 0.71
C ALA A 192 3.38 13.47 0.40
N LEU A 193 3.32 14.33 1.41
CA LEU A 193 2.86 15.72 1.30
C LEU A 193 4.03 16.70 1.22
N THR A 194 5.08 16.41 1.99
CA THR A 194 6.34 17.17 2.04
C THR A 194 7.52 16.20 2.10
N GLU A 195 8.72 16.73 2.29
CA GLU A 195 9.91 15.93 2.56
C GLU A 195 9.82 15.11 3.85
N THR A 196 9.03 15.54 4.83
CA THR A 196 9.00 14.88 6.15
C THR A 196 7.61 14.51 6.59
N THR A 197 6.57 14.91 5.86
CA THR A 197 5.17 14.68 6.23
C THR A 197 4.45 13.91 5.12
N MET A 198 3.68 12.91 5.51
CA MET A 198 2.91 12.04 4.62
C MET A 198 1.55 11.68 5.23
N ILE A 199 0.63 11.25 4.38
CA ILE A 199 -0.58 10.54 4.82
C ILE A 199 -0.24 9.05 4.82
N ALA A 200 -0.54 8.37 5.92
CA ALA A 200 -0.50 6.92 5.99
C ALA A 200 -1.92 6.36 6.08
N MET A 201 -2.17 5.22 5.43
CA MET A 201 -3.38 4.44 5.63
C MET A 201 -3.03 3.20 6.45
N GLU A 202 -3.79 2.96 7.52
CA GLU A 202 -3.77 1.68 8.22
C GLU A 202 -5.10 0.97 8.05
N ARG A 203 -5.03 -0.36 7.92
CA ARG A 203 -6.18 -1.24 7.70
C ARG A 203 -6.10 -2.44 8.62
N ALA A 204 -7.24 -2.85 9.18
CA ALA A 204 -7.41 -4.15 9.83
C ALA A 204 -8.67 -4.85 9.30
N CYS A 205 -8.66 -6.19 9.27
CA CYS A 205 -9.75 -7.01 8.74
C CYS A 205 -10.36 -7.91 9.83
N TRP A 206 -11.70 -7.91 9.91
CA TRP A 206 -12.46 -8.76 10.84
C TRP A 206 -13.55 -9.55 10.11
N LEU A 207 -13.90 -10.72 10.65
CA LEU A 207 -14.95 -11.61 10.15
C LEU A 207 -16.11 -11.71 11.14
N ASN A 208 -17.33 -11.69 10.61
CA ASN A 208 -18.52 -12.03 11.36
C ASN A 208 -18.72 -13.57 11.41
N PRO A 209 -19.69 -14.09 12.20
CA PRO A 209 -19.94 -15.53 12.27
C PRO A 209 -20.40 -16.18 10.95
N ALA A 210 -20.86 -15.39 9.97
CA ALA A 210 -21.21 -15.85 8.64
C ALA A 210 -20.01 -15.88 7.67
N GLY A 211 -18.83 -15.40 8.10
CA GLY A 211 -17.62 -15.33 7.27
C GLY A 211 -17.54 -14.09 6.38
N GLU A 212 -18.40 -13.09 6.58
CA GLU A 212 -18.33 -11.82 5.86
C GLU A 212 -17.26 -10.92 6.51
N ALA A 213 -16.49 -10.22 5.69
CA ALA A 213 -15.42 -9.34 6.15
C ALA A 213 -15.90 -7.90 6.38
N ALA A 214 -15.30 -7.24 7.37
CA ALA A 214 -15.38 -5.80 7.54
C ALA A 214 -14.01 -5.24 7.91
N ASN A 215 -13.63 -4.16 7.23
CA ASN A 215 -12.36 -3.49 7.49
C ASN A 215 -12.53 -2.26 8.39
N VAL A 216 -11.51 -2.02 9.22
CA VAL A 216 -11.26 -0.72 9.86
C VAL A 216 -10.20 -0.01 9.06
N ILE A 217 -10.49 1.21 8.58
CA ILE A 217 -9.55 2.01 7.81
C ILE A 217 -9.35 3.36 8.47
N GLN A 218 -8.10 3.69 8.76
CA GLN A 218 -7.71 4.92 9.41
C GLN A 218 -6.62 5.64 8.60
N LEU A 219 -6.82 6.95 8.38
CA LEU A 219 -5.83 7.82 7.76
C LEU A 219 -5.13 8.65 8.83
N PHE A 220 -3.81 8.75 8.73
CA PHE A 220 -2.98 9.48 9.67
C PHE A 220 -2.07 10.47 8.96
N ALA A 221 -1.84 11.62 9.59
CA ALA A 221 -0.70 12.46 9.28
C ALA A 221 0.51 11.91 10.02
N VAL A 222 1.56 11.61 9.27
CA VAL A 222 2.81 11.02 9.77
C VAL A 222 3.94 11.99 9.48
N THR A 223 4.74 12.30 10.50
CA THR A 223 5.96 13.11 10.35
C THR A 223 7.20 12.30 10.73
N LEU A 224 8.18 12.26 9.83
CA LEU A 224 9.50 11.68 10.06
C LEU A 224 10.29 12.56 11.03
N SER A 225 10.79 11.98 12.13
CA SER A 225 11.48 12.71 13.18
C SER A 225 12.59 11.87 13.80
N GLY A 226 13.85 12.23 13.56
CA GLY A 226 14.99 11.41 14.00
C GLY A 226 14.96 10.05 13.31
N ASN A 227 14.89 8.98 14.11
CA ASN A 227 14.77 7.58 13.65
C ASN A 227 13.37 6.98 13.89
N THR A 228 12.36 7.81 14.16
CA THR A 228 10.98 7.36 14.40
C THR A 228 9.97 8.25 13.66
N THR A 229 8.69 7.90 13.76
CA THR A 229 7.58 8.69 13.24
C THR A 229 6.71 9.25 14.36
N ARG A 230 6.12 10.42 14.12
CA ARG A 230 5.02 10.98 14.92
C ARG A 230 3.75 10.91 14.12
N LYS A 231 2.68 10.43 14.73
CA LYS A 231 1.42 10.15 14.06
C LYS A 231 0.26 10.90 14.69
N THR A 232 -0.68 11.36 13.87
CA THR A 232 -1.94 11.99 14.30
C THR A 232 -3.08 11.49 13.43
N LEU A 233 -4.15 10.99 14.04
CA LEU A 233 -5.33 10.53 13.32
C LEU A 233 -5.98 11.70 12.58
N LEU A 234 -6.16 11.55 11.27
CA LEU A 234 -6.87 12.49 10.41
C LEU A 234 -8.33 12.08 10.23
N LEU A 235 -8.54 10.79 9.96
CA LEU A 235 -9.86 10.25 9.66
C LEU A 235 -9.91 8.78 10.06
N ASP A 236 -10.96 8.42 10.79
CA ASP A 236 -11.43 7.05 10.86
C ASP A 236 -12.62 6.93 9.89
N VAL A 237 -12.46 6.12 8.83
CA VAL A 237 -13.45 6.06 7.74
C VAL A 237 -14.79 5.51 8.24
N SER A 238 -14.80 4.68 9.29
CA SER A 238 -16.03 4.15 9.88
C SER A 238 -16.96 5.26 10.42
N THR A 239 -16.39 6.41 10.83
CA THR A 239 -17.16 7.57 11.30
C THR A 239 -17.96 8.25 10.19
N LEU A 240 -17.69 7.90 8.93
CA LEU A 240 -18.39 8.39 7.76
C LEU A 240 -19.57 7.52 7.35
N ALA A 241 -19.80 6.35 7.98
CA ALA A 241 -20.84 5.40 7.59
C ALA A 241 -22.22 6.04 7.27
N PRO A 242 -22.74 7.03 8.03
CA PRO A 242 -24.02 7.66 7.70
C PRO A 242 -24.03 8.47 6.38
N LYS A 243 -22.86 8.81 5.84
CA LYS A 243 -22.66 9.62 4.62
C LYS A 243 -22.21 8.77 3.43
N LEU A 244 -21.83 7.52 3.66
CA LEU A 244 -21.41 6.60 2.62
C LEU A 244 -22.65 6.05 1.89
N SER A 245 -22.51 5.72 0.60
CA SER A 245 -23.55 4.98 -0.10
C SER A 245 -23.75 3.61 0.55
N PRO A 246 -24.93 2.99 0.47
CA PRO A 246 -25.16 1.64 1.01
C PRO A 246 -24.14 0.60 0.50
N ALA A 247 -23.64 0.75 -0.73
CA ALA A 247 -22.58 -0.09 -1.29
C ALA A 247 -21.22 0.01 -0.57
N LEU A 248 -21.04 1.02 0.29
CA LEU A 248 -19.85 1.28 1.10
C LEU A 248 -20.17 1.19 2.60
N ALA A 249 -21.31 0.59 2.95
CA ALA A 249 -21.69 0.36 4.34
C ALA A 249 -20.72 -0.61 5.04
N HIS A 250 -20.13 -1.51 4.26
CA HIS A 250 -18.98 -2.33 4.63
C HIS A 250 -17.79 -1.84 3.81
N LEU A 251 -16.71 -1.47 4.48
CA LEU A 251 -15.51 -1.02 3.80
C LEU A 251 -14.72 -2.25 3.35
N ASP A 252 -14.43 -2.33 2.05
CA ASP A 252 -13.58 -3.36 1.43
C ASP A 252 -12.08 -3.06 1.65
N ASN A 253 -11.21 -3.69 0.86
CA ASN A 253 -9.77 -3.67 1.01
C ASN A 253 -9.14 -2.33 0.57
N PHE A 254 -9.37 -1.25 1.31
CA PHE A 254 -8.78 0.06 0.99
C PHE A 254 -7.27 0.06 1.26
N GLU A 255 -6.51 0.31 0.20
CA GLU A 255 -5.04 0.22 0.18
C GLU A 255 -4.38 1.16 -0.86
N GLY A 256 -5.16 1.98 -1.57
CA GLY A 256 -4.61 2.93 -2.56
C GLY A 256 -4.83 4.39 -2.18
N LEU A 257 -3.79 5.22 -2.27
CA LEU A 257 -3.87 6.68 -2.10
C LEU A 257 -3.28 7.41 -3.30
N ALA A 258 -3.99 8.47 -3.73
CA ALA A 258 -3.44 9.41 -4.70
C ALA A 258 -4.00 10.82 -4.47
N PHE A 259 -3.29 11.84 -4.95
CA PHE A 259 -3.92 13.14 -5.13
C PHE A 259 -4.99 13.05 -6.21
N GLY A 260 -6.19 13.51 -5.88
CA GLY A 260 -7.31 13.58 -6.81
C GLY A 260 -7.36 14.89 -7.59
N PRO A 261 -8.31 15.03 -8.54
CA PRO A 261 -8.55 16.29 -9.24
C PRO A 261 -9.00 17.37 -8.23
N PRO A 262 -8.48 18.61 -8.34
CA PRO A 262 -8.91 19.68 -7.44
C PRO A 262 -10.38 20.04 -7.70
N ILE A 263 -11.16 20.22 -6.63
CA ILE A 263 -12.58 20.60 -6.71
C ILE A 263 -12.75 21.99 -6.14
N GLY A 264 -13.21 22.94 -6.97
CA GLY A 264 -13.37 24.34 -6.56
C GLY A 264 -12.06 24.98 -6.09
N GLY A 265 -10.93 24.57 -6.68
CA GLY A 265 -9.58 25.03 -6.34
C GLY A 265 -8.98 24.38 -5.09
N ARG A 266 -9.69 23.45 -4.42
CA ARG A 266 -9.18 22.74 -3.24
C ARG A 266 -8.54 21.40 -3.65
N PRO A 267 -7.36 21.05 -3.09
CA PRO A 267 -6.78 19.73 -3.29
C PRO A 267 -7.70 18.63 -2.73
N THR A 268 -7.66 17.46 -3.36
CA THR A 268 -8.43 16.30 -2.95
C THR A 268 -7.54 15.08 -2.78
N LEU A 269 -7.98 14.16 -1.94
CA LEU A 269 -7.36 12.86 -1.72
C LEU A 269 -8.30 11.79 -2.29
N LEU A 270 -7.80 11.01 -3.23
CA LEU A 270 -8.45 9.81 -3.73
C LEU A 270 -8.00 8.62 -2.88
N VAL A 271 -8.96 7.79 -2.49
CA VAL A 271 -8.73 6.55 -1.75
C VAL A 271 -9.42 5.42 -2.51
N MET A 272 -8.73 4.32 -2.75
CA MET A 272 -9.22 3.19 -3.55
C MET A 272 -9.17 1.90 -2.73
N SER A 273 -10.18 1.04 -2.93
CA SER A 273 -10.14 -0.34 -2.49
C SER A 273 -9.83 -1.30 -3.61
N ASP A 274 -9.11 -2.35 -3.25
CA ASP A 274 -9.00 -3.59 -3.98
C ASP A 274 -10.19 -4.52 -3.66
N ASP A 275 -10.52 -5.38 -4.61
CA ASP A 275 -11.57 -6.39 -4.48
C ASP A 275 -11.02 -7.80 -4.21
N ASN A 276 -9.70 -7.98 -4.11
CA ASN A 276 -9.00 -9.26 -3.95
C ASN A 276 -9.44 -10.32 -4.98
N PHE A 277 -10.01 -9.91 -6.11
CA PHE A 277 -10.68 -10.77 -7.08
C PHE A 277 -11.80 -11.64 -6.47
N ARG A 278 -12.41 -11.17 -5.37
CA ARG A 278 -13.49 -11.85 -4.66
C ARG A 278 -14.85 -11.30 -5.10
N PRO A 279 -15.83 -12.15 -5.46
CA PRO A 279 -17.17 -11.70 -5.86
C PRO A 279 -17.94 -10.90 -4.81
N THR A 280 -17.49 -10.93 -3.55
CA THR A 280 -18.12 -10.25 -2.42
C THR A 280 -17.50 -8.89 -2.09
N GLN A 281 -16.40 -8.52 -2.73
CA GLN A 281 -15.75 -7.23 -2.55
C GLN A 281 -15.87 -6.40 -3.84
N ASN A 282 -15.77 -5.08 -3.70
CA ASN A 282 -15.86 -4.17 -4.82
C ASN A 282 -14.66 -3.22 -4.86
N THR A 283 -14.13 -2.98 -6.05
CA THR A 283 -13.26 -1.83 -6.29
C THR A 283 -14.06 -0.54 -6.07
N SER A 284 -13.74 0.18 -5.00
CA SER A 284 -14.45 1.37 -4.57
C SER A 284 -13.52 2.57 -4.54
N PHE A 285 -14.09 3.76 -4.77
CA PHE A 285 -13.35 5.00 -4.76
C PHE A 285 -14.02 6.02 -3.83
N LEU A 286 -13.23 6.61 -2.94
CA LEU A 286 -13.62 7.74 -2.10
C LEU A 286 -12.80 8.96 -2.48
N LEU A 287 -13.42 10.14 -2.47
CA LEU A 287 -12.73 11.40 -2.74
C LEU A 287 -12.97 12.38 -1.58
N PHE A 288 -11.90 12.76 -0.90
CA PHE A 288 -11.94 13.68 0.23
C PHE A 288 -11.38 15.05 -0.16
N GLY A 289 -12.02 16.12 0.32
CA GLY A 289 -11.43 17.47 0.24
C GLY A 289 -10.36 17.64 1.31
N MET A 290 -9.15 18.06 0.93
CA MET A 290 -8.06 18.34 1.86
C MET A 290 -8.16 19.79 2.36
N ARG A 291 -7.73 20.01 3.61
CA ARG A 291 -7.72 21.32 4.28
C ARG A 291 -6.38 21.60 4.92
#